data_AF-A0A2G1VB57-F1
#
_entry.id   AF-A0A2G1VB57-F1
#
_cell.length_a   1.000
_cell.length_b   1.000
_cell.length_c   1.000
_cell.angle_alpha   90.00
_cell.angle_beta   90.00
_cell.angle_gamma   90.00
#
_symmetry.space_group_name_H-M   'P 1'
#
loop_
_entity.id
_entity.type
_entity.pdbx_description
1 polymer ?
#
loop_
_entity_poly.entity_id
_entity_poly.type
_entity_poly.pdbx_seq_one_letter_code
_entity_poly.pdbx_strand_id
1 'polypeptide(L)' 'MKKSILVVAAVLALAGCKDRVIWNDNGKVEEATSDREVWDSNGQMETGERKIWVNKDGQDVIK' A
#
# COMPACT_ATOMS: atom_id res chain seq x y z
N MET A 1 -33.96 23.77 -31.55
CA MET A 1 -32.56 23.76 -32.04
C MET A 1 -31.55 24.12 -30.95
N LYS A 2 -31.53 25.34 -30.39
CA LYS A 2 -30.52 25.74 -29.37
C LYS A 2 -30.47 24.85 -28.12
N LYS A 3 -31.63 24.44 -27.58
CA LYS A 3 -31.72 23.56 -26.40
C LYS A 3 -31.20 22.15 -26.69
N SER A 4 -31.46 21.64 -27.89
CA SER A 4 -31.05 20.31 -28.34
C SER A 4 -29.53 20.19 -28.45
N ILE A 5 -28.86 21.23 -28.95
CA ILE A 5 -27.40 21.30 -29.03
C ILE A 5 -26.77 21.27 -27.64
N LEU A 6 -27.37 21.97 -26.68
CA LEU A 6 -26.87 22.05 -25.31
C LEU A 6 -26.98 20.71 -24.57
N VAL A 7 -28.08 19.98 -24.81
CA VAL A 7 -28.26 18.62 -24.27
C VAL A 7 -27.23 17.64 -24.86
N VAL A 8 -26.97 17.70 -26.17
CA VAL A 8 -25.96 16.85 -26.82
C VAL A 8 -24.56 17.13 -26.29
N ALA A 9 -24.19 18.40 -26.14
CA ALA A 9 -22.89 18.79 -25.59
C ALA A 9 -22.70 18.32 -24.14
N ALA A 10 -23.75 18.39 -23.31
CA ALA A 10 -23.71 17.92 -21.93
C ALA A 10 -23.50 16.39 -21.84
N VAL A 11 -24.20 15.63 -22.68
CA VAL A 11 -24.07 14.15 -22.72
C VAL A 11 -22.66 13.73 -23.17
N LEU A 12 -22.06 14.43 -24.15
CA LEU A 12 -20.70 14.17 -24.60
C LEU A 12 -19.65 14.47 -23.53
N ALA A 13 -19.82 15.56 -22.77
CA ALA A 13 -18.93 15.91 -21.66
C ALA A 13 -18.98 14.87 -20.52
N LEU A 14 -20.18 14.37 -20.22
CA LEU A 14 -20.40 13.34 -19.18
C LEU A 14 -19.90 11.95 -19.61
N ALA A 15 -19.93 11.63 -20.91
CA ALA A 15 -19.39 10.36 -21.43
C ALA A 15 -17.86 10.27 -21.28
N GLY A 16 -17.15 11.40 -21.36
CA GLY A 16 -15.69 11.49 -21.17
C GLY A 16 -15.22 11.43 -19.70
N CYS A 17 -16.12 11.21 -18.73
CA CYS A 17 -15.79 11.09 -17.31
C CYS A 17 -15.60 9.65 -16.82
N LYS A 18 -15.85 8.63 -17.65
CA LYS A 18 -15.83 7.22 -17.21
C LYS A 18 -14.45 6.58 -17.06
N ASP A 19 -13.44 7.09 -17.76
CA ASP A 19 -12.11 6.44 -17.80
C ASP A 19 -10.99 7.31 -17.25
N ARG A 20 -11.30 8.20 -16.30
CA ARG A 20 -10.26 8.96 -15.59
C ARG A 20 -9.66 8.07 -14.51
N VAL A 21 -8.68 7.28 -14.89
CA VAL A 21 -7.78 6.63 -13.94
C VAL A 21 -6.91 7.76 -13.35
N ILE A 22 -7.35 8.31 -12.21
CA ILE A 22 -6.67 9.41 -11.52
C ILE A 22 -5.25 9.00 -11.09
N TRP A 23 -4.99 7.69 -11.00
CA TRP A 23 -3.69 7.13 -10.71
C TRP A 23 -3.55 5.73 -11.32
N ASN A 24 -2.79 5.62 -12.41
CA ASN A 24 -2.33 4.34 -12.96
C ASN A 24 -0.83 4.27 -12.70
N ASP A 25 -0.41 3.41 -11.78
CA ASP A 25 0.99 3.23 -11.45
C ASP A 25 1.74 2.39 -12.51
N ASN A 26 1.04 1.84 -13.51
CA ASN A 26 1.57 0.90 -14.50
C ASN A 26 2.37 -0.24 -13.86
N GLY A 27 1.96 -0.71 -12.67
CA GLY A 27 2.65 -1.77 -11.94
C GLY A 27 3.97 -1.35 -11.28
N LYS A 28 4.29 -0.06 -11.21
CA LYS A 28 5.50 0.46 -10.53
C LYS A 28 5.52 0.17 -9.04
N VAL A 29 4.35 0.06 -8.40
CA VAL A 29 4.25 -0.30 -6.98
C VAL A 29 4.57 -1.78 -6.81
N GLU A 30 4.01 -2.67 -7.64
CA GLU A 30 4.40 -4.08 -7.64
C GLU A 30 5.89 -4.27 -7.95
N GLU A 31 6.44 -3.60 -8.98
CA GLU A 31 7.88 -3.66 -9.31
C GLU A 31 8.77 -3.21 -8.14
N ALA A 32 8.36 -2.17 -7.41
CA ALA A 32 9.09 -1.67 -6.25
C ALA A 32 8.94 -2.55 -4.99
N THR A 33 8.02 -3.52 -4.99
CA THR A 33 7.71 -4.36 -3.83
C THR A 33 7.97 -5.84 -4.05
N SER A 34 8.18 -6.29 -5.29
CA SER A 34 8.42 -7.70 -5.64
C SER A 34 9.67 -8.29 -5.01
N ASP A 35 10.70 -7.47 -4.78
CA ASP A 35 11.96 -7.89 -4.14
C ASP A 35 12.03 -7.50 -2.66
N ARG A 36 10.90 -7.08 -2.07
CA ARG A 36 10.86 -6.60 -0.70
C ARG A 36 10.70 -7.76 0.26
N GLU A 37 11.83 -8.28 0.75
CA GLU A 37 11.87 -9.23 1.85
C GLU A 37 11.51 -8.52 3.17
N VAL A 38 10.22 -8.55 3.53
CA VAL A 38 9.76 -8.02 4.82
C VAL A 38 9.95 -9.11 5.86
N TRP A 39 11.12 -9.10 6.50
CA TRP A 39 11.47 -9.96 7.64
C TRP A 39 11.32 -11.45 7.36
N ASP A 40 12.04 -11.98 6.36
CA ASP A 40 12.32 -13.41 6.36
C ASP A 40 13.40 -13.67 7.41
N SER A 41 12.99 -14.28 8.51
CA SER A 41 13.94 -14.63 9.56
C SER A 41 14.88 -15.76 9.12
N ASN A 42 14.63 -16.44 7.98
CA ASN A 42 15.35 -17.64 7.56
C ASN A 42 15.51 -18.67 8.72
N GLY A 43 14.49 -18.74 9.59
CA GLY A 43 14.53 -19.55 10.82
C GLY A 43 15.47 -19.05 11.94
N GLN A 44 16.15 -17.92 11.76
CA GLN A 44 17.10 -17.29 12.70
C GLN A 44 16.45 -16.51 13.84
N MET A 45 15.12 -16.42 13.89
CA MET A 45 14.48 -16.00 15.13
C MET A 45 14.52 -17.18 16.11
N GLU A 46 15.61 -17.22 16.89
CA GLU A 46 15.79 -18.07 18.05
C GLU A 46 14.46 -18.19 18.82
N THR A 47 13.88 -19.39 18.85
CA THR A 47 12.64 -19.72 19.58
C THR A 47 12.90 -19.96 21.07
N GLY A 48 14.11 -19.66 21.56
CA GLY A 48 14.46 -19.69 22.98
C GLY A 48 13.91 -18.51 23.77
N GLU A 49 14.06 -18.54 25.10
CA GLU A 49 13.68 -17.43 25.99
C GLU A 49 14.43 -16.15 25.58
N ARG A 50 13.76 -15.28 24.83
CA ARG A 50 14.30 -13.99 24.41
C ARG A 50 14.25 -13.01 25.58
N LYS A 51 15.41 -12.68 26.14
CA LYS A 51 15.53 -11.59 27.13
C LYS A 51 15.32 -10.25 26.42
N ILE A 52 14.12 -9.69 26.54
CA ILE A 52 13.75 -8.42 25.89
C ILE A 52 14.38 -7.23 26.63
N TRP A 53 14.47 -7.30 27.96
CA TRP A 53 15.06 -6.23 28.78
C TRP A 53 15.63 -6.78 30.09
N VAL A 54 16.92 -6.51 30.34
CA VAL A 54 17.63 -6.81 31.59
C VAL A 54 17.96 -5.50 32.32
N ASN A 55 17.72 -5.45 33.63
CA ASN A 55 18.06 -4.28 34.44
C ASN A 55 19.58 -4.21 34.76
N LYS A 56 20.01 -3.11 35.38
CA LYS A 56 21.42 -2.90 35.79
C LYS A 56 21.97 -3.96 36.77
N ASP A 57 21.08 -4.71 37.42
CA ASP A 57 21.40 -5.74 38.40
C ASP A 57 21.33 -7.16 37.79
N GLY A 58 21.12 -7.27 36.47
CA GLY A 58 21.16 -8.54 35.73
C GLY A 58 19.84 -9.33 35.73
N GLN A 59 18.73 -8.74 36.14
CA GLN A 59 17.42 -9.40 36.23
C GLN A 59 16.53 -9.08 35.01
N ASP A 60 15.79 -10.09 34.54
CA ASP A 60 14.85 -9.95 33.44
C ASP A 60 13.62 -9.13 33.90
N VAL A 61 13.35 -8.01 33.24
CA VAL A 61 12.28 -7.06 33.60
C VAL A 61 10.96 -7.42 32.93
N ILE A 62 11.04 -7.99 31.73
CA ILE A 62 9.90 -8.41 30.90
C ILE A 62 10.15 -9.86 30.50
N LYS A 63 9.14 -10.72 30.72
CA LYS A 63 9.19 -12.16 30.46
C LYS A 63 8.30 -12.52 29.28
#